data_AF-A0A7J2M9L1-F1
#
_entry.id   AF-A0A7J2M9L1-F1
#
_cell.length_a   1.000
_cell.length_b   1.000
_cell.length_c   1.000
_cell.angle_alpha   90.00
_cell.angle_beta   90.00
_cell.angle_gamma   90.00
#
_symmetry.space_group_name_H-M   'P 1'
#
loop_
_entity.id
_entity.type
_entity.pdbx_description
1 polymer ?
#
loop_
_entity_poly.entity_id
_entity_poly.type
_entity_poly.pdbx_seq_one_letter_code
_entity_poly.pdbx_strand_id
1 'polypeptide(L)' 'MKVYFDNAATTRTCDEAIDAMLPFFTTKFGNASSLH' A
#
# COMPACT_ATOMS: atom_id res chain seq x y z
N MET A 1 9.91 24.01 -7.84
CA MET A 1 9.44 23.39 -6.59
C MET A 1 8.02 22.87 -6.81
N LYS A 2 7.75 21.59 -6.57
CA LYS A 2 6.40 21.01 -6.68
C LYS A 2 5.84 20.88 -5.28
N VAL A 3 4.72 21.54 -5.00
CA VAL A 3 4.09 21.55 -3.67
C VAL A 3 2.67 21.01 -3.82
N TYR A 4 2.29 20.09 -2.94
CA TYR A 4 0.98 19.43 -2.97
C TYR A 4 0.08 20.01 -1.86
N PHE A 5 -1.03 20.63 -2.24
CA PHE A 5 -1.95 21.35 -1.34
C PHE A 5 -3.37 20.77 -1.30
N ASP A 6 -3.58 19.54 -1.77
CA ASP A 6 -4.91 18.91 -1.82
C ASP A 6 -5.01 17.65 -0.95
N ASN A 7 -4.49 17.72 0.27
CA ASN A 7 -4.57 16.60 1.24
C ASN A 7 -6.02 16.28 1.66
N ALA A 8 -6.96 17.19 1.40
CA ALA A 8 -8.38 16.99 1.68
C ALA A 8 -9.04 16.02 0.69
N ALA A 9 -8.56 15.96 -0.56
CA ALA A 9 -9.06 15.00 -1.55
C ALA A 9 -8.44 13.61 -1.38
N THR A 10 -7.13 13.53 -1.17
CA THR A 10 -6.41 12.28 -0.89
C THR A 10 -5.03 12.59 -0.31
N THR A 11 -4.31 11.58 0.17
CA THR A 11 -2.99 11.75 0.78
C THR A 11 -1.98 10.76 0.20
N ARG A 12 -0.70 11.09 0.34
CA ARG A 12 0.38 10.14 0.09
C ARG A 12 0.33 9.05 1.16
N THR A 13 0.35 7.78 0.74
CA THR A 13 0.50 6.64 1.64
C THR A 13 1.77 6.78 2.49
N CYS A 14 1.68 6.54 3.80
CA CYS A 14 2.87 6.54 4.66
C CYS A 14 3.78 5.35 4.35
N ASP A 15 5.08 5.50 4.64
CA ASP A 15 6.08 4.50 4.29
C ASP A 15 5.83 3.19 5.05
N GLU A 16 5.39 3.26 6.30
CA GLU A 16 5.05 2.08 7.12
C GLU A 16 3.91 1.26 6.53
N ALA A 17 2.92 1.92 5.91
CA ALA A 17 1.82 1.24 5.25
C ALA A 17 2.30 0.55 3.96
N ILE A 18 3.17 1.21 3.19
CA ILE A 18 3.78 0.60 1.99
C ILE A 18 4.61 -0.63 2.39
N ASP A 19 5.49 -0.50 3.38
CA ASP A 19 6.35 -1.59 3.86
C ASP A 19 5.53 -2.78 4.36
N ALA A 20 4.44 -2.53 5.08
CA ALA A 20 3.51 -3.57 5.52
C ALA A 20 2.79 -4.27 4.35
N MET A 21 2.53 -3.55 3.25
CA MET A 21 1.82 -4.09 2.08
C MET A 21 2.71 -4.87 1.10
N LEU A 22 3.97 -4.47 0.92
CA LEU A 22 4.87 -5.05 -0.09
C LEU A 22 4.99 -6.59 -0.06
N PRO A 23 5.01 -7.28 1.11
CA PRO A 23 5.07 -8.75 1.14
C PRO A 23 3.91 -9.43 0.40
N PHE A 24 2.71 -8.84 0.40
CA PHE A 24 1.53 -9.44 -0.22
C PHE A 24 1.55 -9.40 -1.75
N PHE A 25 2.50 -8.66 -2.34
CA PHE A 25 2.72 -8.63 -3.78
C PHE A 25 3.86 -9.54 -4.24
N THR A 26 4.64 -10.12 -3.32
CA THR A 26 5.90 -10.81 -3.65
C THR A 26 6.07 -12.16 -2.99
N THR A 27 5.90 -12.24 -1.67
CA THR A 27 6.17 -13.44 -0.86
C THR A 27 4.89 -14.06 -0.28
N LYS A 28 3.85 -13.26 -0.06
CA LYS A 28 2.54 -13.65 0.49
C LYS A 28 1.40 -13.32 -0.49
N PHE A 29 1.57 -13.68 -1.76
CA PHE A 29 0.62 -13.38 -2.84
C PHE A 29 -0.50 -14.42 -3.00
N GLY A 30 -0.62 -15.36 -2.06
CA GLY A 30 -1.61 -16.44 -2.11
C GLY A 30 -3.04 -15.90 -2.09
N ASN A 31 -3.94 -16.63 -2.74
CA ASN A 31 -5.37 -16.34 -2.67
C ASN A 31 -5.88 -16.61 -1.24
N ALA A 32 -6.45 -15.59 -0.60
CA ALA A 32 -6.97 -15.68 0.77
C ALA A 32 -8.08 -16.73 0.95
N SER A 33 -8.79 -17.12 -0.12
CA SER A 33 -9.85 -18.14 -0.09
C SER A 33 -9.36 -19.54 -0.46
N SER A 34 -8.07 -19.71 -0.78
CA SER A 34 -7.53 -21.03 -1.11
C SER A 34 -7.51 -21.91 0.14
N LEU A 35 -8.05 -23.13 0.01
CA LEU A 35 -7.96 -24.19 1.04
C LEU A 35 -6.81 -25.18 0.78
N HIS A 36 -6.07 -24.97 -0.31
CA HIS A 36 -4.92 -25.79 -0.71
C HIS A 36 -3.75 -25.67 0.26
#